data_AF-A0A9E2FL42-F1
#
_entry.id   AF-A0A9E2FL42-F1
#
_cell.length_a   1.000
_cell.length_b   1.000
_cell.length_c   1.000
_cell.angle_alpha   90.00
_cell.angle_beta   90.00
_cell.angle_gamma   90.00
#
_symmetry.space_group_name_H-M   'P 1'
#
loop_
_entity.id
_entity.type
_entity.pdbx_description
1 polymer ?
#
loop_
_entity_poly.entity_id
_entity_poly.type
_entity_poly.pdbx_seq_one_letter_code
_entity_poly.pdbx_strand_id
1 'polypeptide(L)'
;SRIHTWFTQQTWSQGAPNWTNAPVGNTTTAQYNSLSYPPIITNAGGISGKWALVFTSATAFNVVEEQLGVISTGNTATDCAPINALTGQPYFTIRREGWGGGWAAGNAVRFNTDSALGPMWCIRTVISGQGTVDDDQFELQVRGDAD
;
A
#
# COMPACT_ATOMS: atom_id res chain seq x y z
N SER A 1 -9.75 -0.51 9.95
CA SER A 1 -9.21 -0.02 8.67
C SER A 1 -7.83 -0.62 8.47
N ARG A 2 -7.54 -1.23 7.31
CA ARG A 2 -6.19 -1.75 6.96
C ARG A 2 -5.33 -0.71 6.25
N ILE A 3 -5.87 0.48 6.01
CA ILE A 3 -5.10 1.67 5.66
C ILE A 3 -4.92 2.47 6.94
N HIS A 4 -3.66 2.81 7.25
CA HIS A 4 -3.30 3.52 8.46
C HIS A 4 -2.17 4.52 8.20
N THR A 5 -1.84 5.32 9.21
CA THR A 5 -0.73 6.28 9.14
C THR A 5 -0.89 7.30 7.99
N TRP A 6 -2.12 7.80 7.80
CA TRP A 6 -2.42 8.79 6.78
C TRP A 6 -1.91 10.18 7.19
N PHE A 7 -0.98 10.74 6.44
CA PHE A 7 -0.53 12.12 6.63
C PHE A 7 -0.06 12.76 5.32
N THR A 8 0.13 14.07 5.34
CA THR A 8 0.59 14.83 4.17
C THR A 8 1.90 15.55 4.45
N GLN A 9 2.71 15.75 3.42
CA GLN A 9 3.92 16.56 3.48
C GLN A 9 3.91 17.62 2.37
N GLN A 10 4.43 18.80 2.67
CA GLN A 10 4.60 19.87 1.69
C GLN A 10 5.68 19.51 0.65
N THR A 11 6.71 18.76 1.05
CA THR A 11 7.83 18.41 0.17
C THR A 11 8.14 16.93 0.25
N TRP A 12 8.15 16.26 -0.91
CA TRP A 12 8.70 14.93 -1.10
C TRP A 12 10.18 15.00 -1.48
N SER A 13 11.05 14.48 -0.62
CA SER A 13 12.49 14.38 -0.91
C SER A 13 12.77 13.14 -1.75
N GLN A 14 13.18 13.33 -3.01
CA GLN A 14 13.54 12.19 -3.88
C GLN A 14 14.84 11.49 -3.44
N GLY A 15 15.80 12.25 -2.88
CA GLY A 15 17.10 11.71 -2.43
C GLY A 15 17.06 11.05 -1.05
N ALA A 16 16.05 11.37 -0.23
CA ALA A 16 15.80 10.72 1.05
C ALA A 16 14.29 10.67 1.32
N PRO A 17 13.54 9.79 0.64
CA PRO A 17 12.10 9.70 0.78
C PRO A 17 11.66 9.35 2.21
N ASN A 18 10.57 9.96 2.68
CA ASN A 18 10.08 9.70 4.04
C ASN A 18 9.25 8.42 4.10
N TRP A 19 9.89 7.31 4.45
CA TRP A 19 9.24 6.03 4.70
C TRP A 19 8.94 5.74 6.18
N THR A 20 8.95 6.78 7.03
CA THR A 20 8.57 6.68 8.45
C THR A 20 7.07 6.85 8.67
N ASN A 21 6.59 6.63 9.90
CA ASN A 21 5.17 6.69 10.26
C ASN A 21 4.69 8.08 10.72
N ALA A 22 5.47 9.13 10.45
CA ALA A 22 5.14 10.50 10.82
C ALA A 22 5.64 11.47 9.73
N PRO A 23 5.02 12.66 9.58
CA PRO A 23 5.52 13.66 8.64
C PRO A 23 6.91 14.14 9.04
N VAL A 24 7.78 14.32 8.05
CA VAL A 24 9.08 14.97 8.20
C VAL A 24 8.99 16.35 7.52
N GLY A 25 9.33 17.40 8.27
CA GLY A 25 9.17 18.79 7.82
C GLY A 25 7.71 19.25 7.86
N ASN A 26 7.39 20.24 7.03
CA ASN A 26 6.08 20.88 7.03
C ASN A 26 5.01 19.99 6.37
N THR A 27 3.80 20.04 6.91
CA THR A 27 2.60 19.49 6.26
C THR A 27 2.04 20.48 5.23
N THR A 28 1.13 20.02 4.38
CA THR A 28 0.38 20.89 3.46
C THR A 28 -0.98 21.25 4.04
N THR A 29 -1.52 22.40 3.62
CA THR A 29 -2.92 22.79 3.89
C THR A 29 -3.90 22.03 3.00
N ALA A 30 -3.42 21.44 1.89
CA ALA A 30 -4.20 20.55 1.04
C ALA A 30 -4.49 19.26 1.79
N GLN A 31 -5.74 18.81 1.75
CA GLN A 31 -6.18 17.61 2.46
C GLN A 31 -7.10 16.77 1.61
N TYR A 32 -7.06 15.46 1.87
CA TYR A 32 -8.01 14.50 1.34
C TYR A 32 -9.09 14.26 2.40
N ASN A 33 -10.36 14.30 2.00
CA ASN A 33 -11.49 14.02 2.89
C ASN A 33 -11.67 12.51 3.08
N SER A 34 -10.80 11.91 3.87
CA SER A 34 -10.84 10.49 4.23
C SER A 34 -12.02 10.11 5.12
N LEU A 35 -12.70 11.09 5.74
CA LEU A 35 -13.88 10.84 6.57
C LEU A 35 -15.10 10.50 5.71
N SER A 36 -15.36 11.28 4.65
CA SER A 36 -16.48 11.00 3.73
C SER A 36 -16.11 10.01 2.64
N TYR A 37 -14.84 9.96 2.25
CA TYR A 37 -14.35 9.11 1.17
C TYR A 37 -13.14 8.30 1.66
N PRO A 38 -13.33 7.31 2.55
CA PRO A 38 -12.21 6.53 3.07
C PRO A 38 -11.49 5.79 1.93
N PRO A 39 -10.15 5.80 1.88
CA PRO A 39 -9.39 4.93 1.00
C PRO A 39 -9.79 3.46 1.20
N ILE A 40 -9.96 2.74 0.11
CA ILE A 40 -10.48 1.37 0.11
C ILE A 40 -9.34 0.40 -0.17
N ILE A 41 -9.29 -0.71 0.55
CA ILE A 41 -8.40 -1.84 0.28
C ILE A 41 -9.21 -3.13 0.29
N THR A 42 -8.92 -4.02 -0.66
CA THR A 42 -9.57 -5.34 -0.75
C THR A 42 -8.62 -6.43 -0.30
N ASN A 43 -9.16 -7.57 0.16
CA ASN A 43 -8.34 -8.68 0.62
C ASN A 43 -7.44 -9.25 -0.49
N ALA A 44 -7.95 -9.29 -1.72
CA ALA A 44 -7.26 -9.91 -2.86
C ALA A 44 -6.18 -9.02 -3.49
N GLY A 45 -6.24 -7.69 -3.31
CA GLY A 45 -5.26 -6.77 -3.89
C GLY A 45 -4.25 -6.21 -2.88
N GLY A 46 -4.65 -6.16 -1.59
CA GLY A 46 -3.87 -5.54 -0.53
C GLY A 46 -2.59 -6.30 -0.18
N ILE A 47 -1.49 -5.55 -0.08
CA ILE A 47 -0.20 -6.02 0.45
C ILE A 47 0.16 -5.22 1.69
N SER A 48 1.08 -5.71 2.52
CA SER A 48 1.72 -4.87 3.53
C SER A 48 2.71 -3.95 2.83
N GLY A 49 2.45 -2.65 2.79
CA GLY A 49 3.22 -1.71 1.96
C GLY A 49 3.18 -0.28 2.48
N LYS A 50 4.19 0.51 2.07
CA LYS A 50 4.26 1.95 2.37
C LYS A 50 4.13 2.73 1.08
N TRP A 51 3.17 3.64 1.04
CA TRP A 51 2.72 4.29 -0.18
C TRP A 51 2.88 5.79 -0.10
N ALA A 52 3.34 6.40 -1.20
CA ALA A 52 3.36 7.84 -1.39
C ALA A 52 2.61 8.22 -2.67
N LEU A 53 1.71 9.20 -2.57
CA LEU A 53 1.14 9.90 -3.73
C LEU A 53 1.88 11.21 -3.88
N VAL A 54 2.82 11.27 -4.82
CA VAL A 54 3.72 12.41 -4.99
C VAL A 54 3.19 13.29 -6.11
N PHE A 55 2.65 14.45 -5.76
CA PHE A 55 2.11 15.40 -6.71
C PHE A 55 3.21 15.95 -7.63
N THR A 56 2.97 15.87 -8.93
CA THR A 56 3.81 16.45 -9.98
C THR A 56 3.24 17.77 -10.50
N SER A 57 1.97 18.07 -10.18
CA SER A 57 1.29 19.33 -10.41
C SER A 57 0.23 19.56 -9.34
N ALA A 58 -0.66 20.55 -9.50
CA ALA A 58 -1.81 20.71 -8.61
C ALA A 58 -2.87 19.59 -8.74
N THR A 59 -2.83 18.78 -9.80
CA THR A 59 -3.88 17.79 -10.10
C THR A 59 -3.34 16.41 -10.47
N ALA A 60 -2.06 16.27 -10.81
CA ALA A 60 -1.44 15.00 -11.18
C ALA A 60 -0.44 14.54 -10.12
N PHE A 61 -0.33 13.22 -9.93
CA PHE A 61 0.60 12.62 -8.98
C PHE A 61 1.10 11.25 -9.46
N ASN A 62 2.27 10.85 -8.95
CA ASN A 62 2.80 9.51 -9.07
C ASN A 62 2.37 8.67 -7.87
N VAL A 63 2.06 7.40 -8.10
CA VAL A 63 1.84 6.41 -7.05
C VAL A 63 3.12 5.64 -6.84
N VAL A 64 3.71 5.77 -5.66
CA VAL A 64 5.01 5.22 -5.31
C VAL A 64 4.87 4.25 -4.14
N GLU A 65 5.56 3.12 -4.22
CA GLU A 65 5.72 2.16 -3.13
C GLU A 65 7.21 2.09 -2.74
N GLU A 66 7.51 1.82 -1.47
CA GLU A 66 8.89 1.85 -0.91
C GLU A 66 9.86 0.91 -1.65
N GLN A 67 9.41 -0.27 -2.05
CA GLN A 67 10.22 -1.30 -2.69
C GLN A 67 10.05 -1.33 -4.22
N LEU A 68 8.85 -1.06 -4.73
CA LEU A 68 8.53 -1.13 -6.17
C LEU A 68 8.79 0.19 -6.91
N GLY A 69 8.97 1.30 -6.18
CA GLY A 69 9.09 2.63 -6.79
C GLY A 69 7.77 3.09 -7.40
N VAL A 70 7.82 3.81 -8.53
CA VAL A 70 6.61 4.33 -9.19
C VAL A 70 5.86 3.18 -9.88
N ILE A 71 4.69 2.83 -9.36
CA ILE A 71 3.88 1.73 -9.91
C ILE A 71 2.75 2.21 -10.82
N SER A 72 2.36 3.48 -10.71
CA SER A 72 1.27 4.08 -11.49
C SER A 72 1.32 5.60 -11.42
N THR A 73 0.46 6.24 -12.20
CA THR A 73 0.18 7.68 -12.11
C THR A 73 -1.31 7.88 -11.87
N GLY A 74 -1.67 9.00 -11.24
CA GLY A 74 -3.05 9.34 -10.94
C GLY A 74 -3.29 10.84 -11.03
N ASN A 75 -4.55 11.22 -10.88
CA ASN A 75 -4.97 12.61 -10.88
C ASN A 75 -6.17 12.81 -9.95
N THR A 76 -6.51 14.07 -9.68
CA THR A 76 -7.60 14.42 -8.77
C THR A 76 -9.00 14.33 -9.40
N ALA A 77 -9.11 14.12 -10.73
CA ALA A 77 -10.36 14.10 -11.46
C ALA A 77 -10.93 12.68 -11.72
N THR A 78 -10.14 11.64 -11.48
CA THR A 78 -10.52 10.22 -11.67
C THR A 78 -10.10 9.37 -10.49
N ASP A 79 -10.85 8.30 -10.21
CA ASP A 79 -10.48 7.33 -9.17
C ASP A 79 -9.09 6.74 -9.46
N CYS A 80 -8.26 6.63 -8.42
CA CYS A 80 -6.94 6.04 -8.50
C CYS A 80 -6.98 4.63 -7.92
N ALA A 81 -6.77 3.62 -8.77
CA ALA A 81 -6.85 2.21 -8.41
C ALA A 81 -5.70 1.41 -9.08
N PRO A 82 -4.45 1.56 -8.63
CA PRO A 82 -3.30 0.90 -9.24
C PRO A 82 -3.42 -0.64 -9.13
N ILE A 83 -3.25 -1.34 -10.26
CA ILE A 83 -3.45 -2.79 -10.35
C ILE A 83 -2.22 -3.54 -9.85
N ASN A 84 -2.44 -4.53 -8.99
CA ASN A 84 -1.46 -5.55 -8.63
C ASN A 84 -1.37 -6.60 -9.75
N ALA A 85 -0.23 -6.67 -10.43
CA ALA A 85 -0.03 -7.59 -11.54
C ALA A 85 -0.10 -9.08 -11.14
N LEU A 86 0.10 -9.40 -9.85
CA LEU A 86 0.04 -10.78 -9.35
C LEU A 86 -1.40 -11.28 -9.18
N THR A 87 -2.33 -10.39 -8.84
CA THR A 87 -3.71 -10.77 -8.50
C THR A 87 -4.74 -10.22 -9.47
N GLY A 88 -4.36 -9.28 -10.33
CA GLY A 88 -5.26 -8.56 -11.23
C GLY A 88 -6.23 -7.62 -10.51
N GLN A 89 -6.08 -7.43 -9.19
CA GLN A 89 -6.92 -6.57 -8.36
C GLN A 89 -6.17 -5.29 -7.96
N PRO A 90 -6.86 -4.17 -7.70
CA PRO A 90 -6.21 -2.96 -7.22
C PRO A 90 -5.55 -3.15 -5.85
N TYR A 91 -4.34 -2.59 -5.66
CA TYR A 91 -3.70 -2.53 -4.33
C TYR A 91 -4.58 -1.78 -3.31
N PHE A 92 -5.17 -0.68 -3.76
CA PHE A 92 -6.12 0.15 -3.03
C PHE A 92 -6.94 0.97 -4.04
N THR A 93 -7.96 1.68 -3.57
CA THR A 93 -8.72 2.64 -4.37
C THR A 93 -8.90 3.93 -3.60
N ILE A 94 -8.55 5.05 -4.25
CA ILE A 94 -8.76 6.41 -3.74
C ILE A 94 -9.77 7.10 -4.65
N ARG A 95 -10.89 7.49 -4.04
CA ARG A 95 -11.99 8.15 -4.75
C ARG A 95 -11.65 9.58 -5.10
N ARG A 96 -11.96 10.01 -6.32
CA ARG A 96 -11.70 11.37 -6.78
C ARG A 96 -12.41 12.43 -5.93
N GLU A 97 -13.60 12.12 -5.41
CA GLU A 97 -14.44 13.05 -4.67
C GLU A 97 -13.83 13.45 -3.32
N GLY A 98 -12.86 12.68 -2.82
CA GLY A 98 -12.15 13.02 -1.58
C GLY A 98 -11.08 14.08 -1.76
N TRP A 99 -10.65 14.41 -2.98
CA TRP A 99 -9.60 15.42 -3.19
C TRP A 99 -10.12 16.83 -2.88
N GLY A 100 -9.57 17.43 -1.81
CA GLY A 100 -9.68 18.88 -1.59
C GLY A 100 -8.77 19.67 -2.53
N GLY A 101 -8.83 21.01 -2.44
CA GLY A 101 -7.95 21.91 -3.19
C GLY A 101 -6.60 22.18 -2.50
N GLY A 102 -5.75 22.97 -3.16
CA GLY A 102 -4.49 23.48 -2.59
C GLY A 102 -3.26 22.62 -2.83
N TRP A 103 -3.37 21.53 -3.61
CA TRP A 103 -2.22 20.70 -3.97
C TRP A 103 -1.23 21.44 -4.87
N ALA A 104 0.03 21.07 -4.77
CA ALA A 104 1.12 21.61 -5.58
C ALA A 104 2.13 20.52 -5.89
N ALA A 105 2.93 20.73 -6.93
CA ALA A 105 4.05 19.85 -7.25
C ALA A 105 5.00 19.76 -6.05
N GLY A 106 5.42 18.54 -5.71
CA GLY A 106 6.24 18.24 -4.53
C GLY A 106 5.43 17.86 -3.29
N ASN A 107 4.14 18.19 -3.21
CA ASN A 107 3.30 17.70 -2.11
C ASN A 107 3.23 16.17 -2.14
N ALA A 108 3.14 15.55 -0.97
CA ALA A 108 2.94 14.11 -0.86
C ALA A 108 1.83 13.76 0.12
N VAL A 109 1.07 12.72 -0.22
CA VAL A 109 0.26 11.95 0.74
C VAL A 109 1.02 10.68 1.08
N ARG A 110 1.10 10.32 2.35
CA ARG A 110 1.69 9.08 2.85
C ARG A 110 0.65 8.27 3.62
N PHE A 111 0.67 6.97 3.39
CA PHE A 111 -0.10 6.00 4.15
C PHE A 111 0.57 4.63 4.07
N ASN A 112 0.16 3.72 4.95
CA ASN A 112 0.55 2.33 4.92
C ASN A 112 -0.70 1.46 4.71
N THR A 113 -0.50 0.29 4.14
CA THR A 113 -1.50 -0.78 4.06
C THR A 113 -1.02 -2.00 4.82
N ASP A 114 -1.96 -2.73 5.42
CA ASP A 114 -1.75 -4.08 5.93
C ASP A 114 -2.30 -5.12 4.94
N SER A 115 -1.54 -6.20 4.73
CA SER A 115 -1.99 -7.38 4.01
C SER A 115 -3.20 -8.04 4.67
N ALA A 116 -4.03 -8.71 3.87
CA ALA A 116 -5.09 -9.58 4.39
C ALA A 116 -4.58 -10.86 5.04
N LEU A 117 -3.42 -11.33 4.58
CA LEU A 117 -2.77 -12.53 5.08
C LEU A 117 -1.63 -12.11 6.01
N GLY A 118 -1.71 -12.56 7.26
CA GLY A 118 -0.62 -12.42 8.22
C GLY A 118 0.59 -13.28 7.83
N PRO A 119 1.81 -12.90 8.25
CA PRO A 119 2.99 -13.72 8.02
C PRO A 119 2.84 -15.08 8.71
N MET A 120 3.30 -16.14 8.03
CA MET A 120 3.29 -17.51 8.57
C MET A 120 4.71 -18.10 8.57
N TRP A 121 5.06 -18.78 9.66
CA TRP A 121 6.35 -19.45 9.82
C TRP A 121 6.12 -20.94 9.99
N CYS A 122 6.86 -21.76 9.24
CA CYS A 122 6.83 -23.22 9.35
C CYS A 122 8.20 -23.73 9.79
N ILE A 123 8.23 -24.61 10.79
CA ILE A 123 9.44 -25.34 11.20
C ILE A 123 9.16 -26.83 11.04
N ARG A 124 10.02 -27.53 10.30
CA ARG A 124 10.00 -28.99 10.21
C ARG A 124 11.11 -29.55 11.07
N THR A 125 10.77 -30.42 12.02
CA THR A 125 11.73 -31.23 12.76
C THR A 125 11.60 -32.68 12.32
N VAL A 126 12.73 -33.31 11.98
CA VAL A 126 12.80 -34.73 11.63
C VAL A 126 13.57 -35.48 12.72
N ILE A 127 13.03 -36.61 13.17
CA ILE A 127 13.71 -37.50 14.12
C ILE A 127 14.58 -38.47 13.31
N SER A 128 15.79 -38.75 13.77
CA SER A 128 16.64 -39.78 13.16
C SER A 128 16.00 -41.16 13.33
N GLY A 129 15.67 -41.82 12.22
CA GLY A 129 15.12 -43.17 12.16
C GLY A 129 15.49 -43.85 10.84
N GLN A 130 15.41 -45.18 10.78
CA GLN A 130 15.70 -45.92 9.55
C GLN A 130 14.64 -45.55 8.49
N GLY A 131 15.07 -44.88 7.41
CA GLY A 131 14.19 -44.47 6.33
C GLY A 131 13.56 -45.69 5.66
N THR A 132 12.23 -45.82 5.78
CA THR A 132 11.45 -46.87 5.10
C THR A 132 10.82 -46.39 3.79
N VAL A 133 10.97 -45.11 3.45
CA VAL A 133 10.41 -44.47 2.24
C VAL A 133 11.39 -43.40 1.73
N ASP A 134 11.47 -43.24 0.40
CA ASP A 134 12.48 -42.39 -0.25
C ASP A 134 12.10 -40.90 -0.32
N ASP A 135 10.81 -40.54 -0.25
CA ASP A 135 10.32 -39.17 -0.42
C ASP A 135 9.25 -38.78 0.60
N ASP A 136 9.40 -37.58 1.19
CA ASP A 136 8.38 -36.92 2.01
C ASP A 136 7.85 -35.66 1.31
N GLN A 137 6.54 -35.47 1.32
CA GLN A 137 5.90 -34.25 0.81
C GLN A 137 5.02 -33.61 1.88
N PHE A 138 4.99 -32.28 1.90
CA PHE A 138 4.00 -31.53 2.67
C PHE A 138 3.44 -30.40 1.81
N GLU A 139 2.15 -30.10 1.99
CA GLU A 139 1.47 -28.99 1.33
C GLU A 139 0.89 -28.06 2.40
N LEU A 140 1.02 -26.75 2.16
CA LEU A 140 0.46 -25.73 3.02
C LEU A 140 -0.56 -24.92 2.23
N GLN A 141 -1.82 -24.96 2.66
CA GLN A 141 -2.89 -24.18 2.07
C GLN A 141 -3.46 -23.21 3.10
N VAL A 142 -3.33 -21.91 2.84
CA VAL A 142 -3.98 -20.87 3.64
C VAL A 142 -5.36 -20.59 3.05
N ARG A 143 -6.41 -20.72 3.87
CA ARG A 143 -7.78 -20.35 3.51
C ARG A 143 -8.25 -19.26 4.48
N GLY A 144 -8.79 -18.18 3.93
CA GLY A 144 -9.49 -17.13 4.68
C GLY A 144 -10.97 -17.14 4.31
N ASP A 145 -11.82 -16.75 5.27
CA ASP A 145 -13.25 -16.54 5.01
C ASP A 145 -13.47 -15.22 4.24
N ALA A 146 -14.62 -15.12 3.57
CA ALA A 146 -14.95 -14.00 2.69
C ALA A 146 -15.71 -12.86 3.38
N ASP A 147 -16.08 -13.01 4.66
CA ASP A 147 -16.86 -12.01 5.42
C ASP A 147 -15.99 -10.85 5.96
#